data_AF-A0A950QJC5-F1
#
_entry.id   AF-A0A950QJC5-F1
#
_cell.length_a   1.000
_cell.length_b   1.000
_cell.length_c   1.000
_cell.angle_alpha   90.00
_cell.angle_beta   90.00
_cell.angle_gamma   90.00
#
_symmetry.space_group_name_H-M   'P 1'
#
loop_
_entity.id
_entity.type
_entity.pdbx_description
1 polymer ?
#
loop_
_entity_poly.entity_id
_entity_poly.type
_entity_poly.pdbx_seq_one_letter_code
_entity_poly.pdbx_strand_id
1 'polypeptide(L)'
;MNQRLKQLMKELGEAINESLSEAEPIAEVIGRIKGEGYDVFLVLEATVGFNRHEGESTKPEIVRSTGKAAGPSPEFKVNAQDMRFLKSLRISVDPAKDVSDRAA
;
A
#
# COMPACT_ATOMS: atom_id res chain seq x y z
N MET A 1 -9.81 21.10 -1.60
CA MET A 1 -9.10 20.14 -0.72
C MET A 1 -9.42 20.45 0.73
N ASN A 2 -9.84 19.46 1.51
CA ASN A 2 -10.14 19.59 2.95
C ASN A 2 -8.90 20.13 3.69
N GLN A 3 -9.05 21.22 4.47
CA GLN A 3 -7.93 21.84 5.22
C GLN A 3 -7.24 20.84 6.17
N ARG A 4 -8.01 19.92 6.76
CA ARG A 4 -7.46 18.87 7.63
C ARG A 4 -6.60 17.87 6.86
N LEU A 5 -7.00 17.48 5.65
CA LEU A 5 -6.18 16.58 4.82
C LEU A 5 -4.87 17.26 4.40
N LYS A 6 -4.91 18.55 4.04
CA LYS A 6 -3.69 19.31 3.73
C LYS A 6 -2.73 19.35 4.92
N GLN A 7 -3.25 19.55 6.12
CA GLN A 7 -2.45 19.55 7.34
C GLN A 7 -1.78 18.18 7.57
N LEU A 8 -2.54 17.09 7.46
CA LEU A 8 -2.00 15.73 7.59
C LEU A 8 -0.96 15.40 6.51
N MET A 9 -1.15 15.87 5.27
CA MET A 9 -0.16 15.71 4.21
C MET A 9 1.14 16.47 4.52
N LYS A 10 1.04 17.66 5.11
CA LYS A 10 2.19 18.44 5.55
C LYS A 10 2.95 17.71 6.66
N GLU A 11 2.24 17.25 7.68
CA GLU A 11 2.82 16.50 8.81
C GLU A 11 3.50 15.21 8.34
N LEU A 12 2.89 14.48 7.40
CA LEU A 12 3.51 13.30 6.79
C LEU A 12 4.81 13.66 6.06
N GLY A 13 4.81 14.76 5.29
CA GLY A 13 6.00 15.23 4.59
C GLY A 13 7.13 15.62 5.55
N GLU A 14 6.80 16.33 6.63
CA GLU A 14 7.74 16.71 7.69
C GLU A 14 8.32 15.47 8.37
N ALA A 15 7.48 14.52 8.79
CA ALA A 15 7.92 13.28 9.44
C ALA A 15 8.82 12.43 8.54
N ILE A 16 8.54 12.34 7.24
CA ILE A 16 9.40 11.65 6.28
C ILE A 16 10.74 12.36 6.14
N ASN A 17 10.74 13.70 6.04
CA ASN A 17 11.97 14.47 5.89
C ASN A 17 12.88 14.33 7.13
N GLU A 18 12.30 14.40 8.33
CA GLU A 18 13.01 14.18 9.59
C GLU A 18 13.56 12.74 9.67
N SER A 19 12.71 11.74 9.39
CA SER A 19 13.11 10.33 9.40
C SER A 19 14.26 10.03 8.43
N LEU A 20 14.27 10.64 7.24
CA LEU A 20 15.34 10.45 6.26
C LEU A 20 16.63 11.19 6.65
N SER A 21 16.49 12.36 7.26
CA SER A 21 17.64 13.17 7.70
C SER A 21 18.36 12.54 8.89
N GLU A 22 17.62 11.86 9.78
CA GLU A 22 18.17 11.16 10.95
C GLU A 22 18.52 9.68 10.68
N ALA A 23 18.18 9.14 9.50
CA ALA A 23 18.47 7.76 9.18
C ALA A 23 19.97 7.53 8.95
N GLU A 24 20.66 7.06 9.99
CA GLU A 24 22.07 6.65 9.96
C GLU A 24 22.45 5.78 8.74
N PRO A 25 21.64 4.77 8.32
CA PRO A 25 21.98 3.97 7.15
C PRO A 25 22.04 4.77 5.85
N ILE A 26 21.21 5.81 5.72
CA ILE A 26 21.19 6.67 4.53
C ILE A 26 22.39 7.61 4.55
N ALA A 27 22.67 8.21 5.71
CA ALA A 27 23.82 9.09 5.90
C ALA A 27 25.15 8.39 5.59
N GLU A 28 25.31 7.13 6.03
CA GLU A 28 26.50 6.33 5.78
C GLU A 28 26.74 6.11 4.28
N VAL A 29 25.69 5.73 3.54
CA VAL A 29 25.78 5.50 2.09
C VAL A 29 26.10 6.80 1.35
N ILE A 30 25.46 7.92 1.72
CA ILE A 30 25.79 9.25 1.17
C ILE A 30 27.25 9.62 1.43
N GLY A 31 27.75 9.33 2.64
CA GLY A 31 29.14 9.57 3.02
C GLY A 31 30.13 8.79 2.15
N ARG A 32 29.85 7.51 1.87
CA ARG A 32 30.68 6.69 0.97
C ARG A 32 30.69 7.26 -0.46
N ILE A 33 29.53 7.66 -0.98
CA ILE A 33 29.42 8.26 -2.32
C ILE A 33 30.22 9.58 -2.40
N LYS A 34 30.13 10.43 -1.37
CA LYS A 34 30.94 11.65 -1.26
C LYS A 34 32.44 11.36 -1.15
N GLY A 35 32.81 10.28 -0.45
CA GLY A 35 34.19 9.83 -0.31
C GLY A 35 34.84 9.41 -1.64
N GLU A 36 34.03 8.99 -2.62
CA GLU A 36 34.48 8.72 -3.99
C GLU A 36 34.59 10.00 -4.86
N GLY A 37 34.25 11.17 -4.32
CA GLY A 37 34.35 12.46 -4.99
C GLY A 37 33.08 12.93 -5.70
N TYR A 38 31.93 12.32 -5.42
CA TYR A 38 30.64 12.73 -5.98
C TYR A 38 29.88 13.68 -5.06
N ASP A 39 29.27 14.73 -5.63
CA ASP A 39 28.31 15.57 -4.93
C ASP A 39 26.90 14.95 -4.97
N VAL A 40 26.31 14.76 -3.80
CA VAL A 40 25.01 14.08 -3.65
C VAL A 40 23.90 15.09 -3.40
N PHE A 41 22.87 15.04 -4.25
CA PHE A 41 21.61 15.74 -4.08
C PHE A 41 20.45 14.73 -4.19
N LEU A 42 19.55 14.74 -3.20
CA LEU A 42 18.44 13.80 -3.11
C LEU A 42 17.12 14.54 -3.30
N VAL A 43 16.30 14.08 -4.23
CA VAL A 43 14.89 14.50 -4.38
C VAL A 43 14.03 13.25 -4.24
N LEU A 44 13.03 13.31 -3.37
CA LEU A 44 12.10 12.20 -3.15
C LEU A 44 10.70 12.58 -3.63
N GLU A 45 10.19 11.86 -4.62
CA GLU A 45 8.81 11.95 -5.06
C GLU A 45 8.03 10.76 -4.49
N ALA A 46 7.16 11.02 -3.51
CA ALA A 46 6.27 10.01 -2.95
C ALA A 46 4.83 10.32 -3.35
N THR A 47 4.17 9.38 -4.05
CA THR A 47 2.73 9.49 -4.34
C THR A 47 1.93 8.84 -3.23
N VAL A 48 1.14 9.62 -2.51
CA VAL A 48 0.32 9.13 -1.39
C VAL A 48 -1.15 9.13 -1.79
N GLY A 49 -1.75 7.94 -1.82
CA GLY A 49 -3.19 7.74 -2.03
C GLY A 49 -3.95 7.76 -0.70
N PHE A 50 -5.07 8.47 -0.64
CA PHE A 50 -5.95 8.49 0.52
C PHE A 50 -7.33 7.95 0.13
N ASN A 51 -7.88 7.05 0.93
CA ASN A 51 -9.29 6.68 0.83
C ASN A 51 -10.03 7.13 2.09
N ARG A 52 -11.10 7.92 1.92
CA ARG A 52 -11.88 8.40 3.05
C ARG A 52 -12.96 7.36 3.37
N HIS A 53 -12.83 6.67 4.50
CA HIS A 53 -13.91 5.86 5.03
C HIS A 53 -14.99 6.81 5.56
N GLU A 54 -15.97 7.13 4.72
CA GLU A 54 -17.19 7.80 5.16
C GLU A 54 -18.05 6.77 5.90
N GLY A 55 -17.88 6.72 7.22
CA GLY A 55 -18.83 6.12 8.15
C GLY A 55 -19.19 4.66 7.87
N GLU A 56 -18.29 3.73 8.16
CA GLU A 56 -18.71 2.38 8.53
C GLU A 56 -18.02 1.95 9.81
N SER A 57 -18.84 1.83 10.85
CA SER A 57 -18.54 1.22 12.14
C SER A 57 -18.36 -0.29 11.97
N THR A 58 -17.52 -0.75 11.06
CA THR A 58 -17.22 -2.18 10.91
C THR A 58 -15.84 -2.42 11.49
N LYS A 59 -15.83 -2.82 12.77
CA LYS A 59 -14.67 -3.44 13.41
C LYS A 59 -14.07 -4.46 12.42
N PRO A 60 -12.75 -4.46 12.18
CA PRO A 60 -12.14 -5.55 11.44
C PRO A 60 -12.22 -6.79 12.32
N GLU A 61 -13.24 -7.62 12.12
CA GLU A 61 -13.30 -8.94 12.73
C GLU A 61 -12.32 -9.82 11.93
N ILE A 62 -11.15 -10.05 12.54
CA ILE A 62 -10.18 -11.02 12.05
C ILE A 62 -10.84 -12.39 12.18
N VAL A 63 -11.45 -12.89 11.11
CA VAL A 63 -11.97 -14.25 11.05
C VAL A 63 -10.78 -15.21 11.01
N ARG A 64 -10.34 -15.64 12.19
CA ARG A 64 -9.53 -16.84 12.34
C ARG A 64 -10.43 -18.02 11.98
N SER A 65 -10.15 -18.64 10.83
CA SER A 65 -10.81 -19.87 10.40
C SER A 65 -10.40 -21.02 11.32
N THR A 66 -11.11 -21.19 12.44
CA THR A 66 -11.08 -22.42 13.22
C THR A 66 -12.43 -23.12 13.11
N GLY A 67 -12.46 -24.14 12.24
CA GLY A 67 -13.25 -25.34 12.44
C GLY A 67 -14.77 -25.23 12.27
N LYS A 68 -15.27 -25.90 11.22
CA LYS A 68 -16.61 -26.51 11.11
C LYS A 68 -17.79 -25.67 11.62
N ALA A 69 -18.45 -24.95 10.72
CA ALA A 69 -19.86 -24.61 10.88
C ALA A 69 -20.59 -24.91 9.57
N ALA A 70 -21.47 -25.91 9.60
CA ALA A 70 -22.50 -26.11 8.61
C ALA A 70 -23.48 -24.93 8.70
N GLY A 71 -23.30 -23.94 7.84
CA GLY A 71 -24.13 -22.76 7.68
C GLY A 71 -23.88 -22.16 6.30
N PRO A 72 -24.81 -21.35 5.74
CA PRO A 72 -24.63 -20.78 4.41
C PRO A 72 -23.31 -20.02 4.38
N SER A 73 -22.41 -20.44 3.49
CA SER A 73 -21.12 -19.81 3.28
C SER A 73 -21.29 -18.30 3.11
N PRO A 74 -20.51 -17.46 3.80
CA PRO A 74 -20.60 -16.02 3.60
C PRO A 74 -20.39 -15.71 2.13
N GLU A 75 -21.35 -15.04 1.50
CA GLU A 75 -21.24 -14.62 0.11
C GLU A 75 -20.04 -13.69 -0.03
N PHE A 76 -19.02 -14.14 -0.74
CA PHE A 76 -17.91 -13.29 -1.13
C PHE A 76 -18.42 -12.27 -2.15
N LYS A 77 -18.67 -11.04 -1.70
CA LYS A 77 -19.14 -9.92 -2.54
C LYS A 77 -17.98 -9.00 -2.87
N VAL A 78 -17.61 -8.97 -4.15
CA VAL A 78 -16.60 -8.06 -4.69
C VAL A 78 -17.31 -6.80 -5.21
N ASN A 79 -16.92 -5.63 -4.72
CA ASN A 79 -17.50 -4.36 -5.17
C ASN A 79 -16.68 -3.75 -6.34
N ALA A 80 -17.19 -2.67 -6.93
CA ALA A 80 -16.54 -2.02 -8.07
C ALA A 80 -15.17 -1.38 -7.74
N GLN A 81 -14.97 -0.98 -6.48
CA GLN A 81 -13.69 -0.44 -6.00
C GLN A 81 -12.65 -1.55 -5.88
N ASP A 82 -13.03 -2.70 -5.33
CA ASP A 82 -12.19 -3.89 -5.23
C ASP A 82 -11.73 -4.33 -6.62
N MET A 83 -12.64 -4.32 -7.61
CA MET A 83 -12.28 -4.65 -9.01
C MET A 83 -11.27 -3.67 -9.61
N ARG A 84 -11.36 -2.36 -9.30
CA ARG A 84 -10.38 -1.38 -9.78
C ARG A 84 -9.03 -1.59 -9.10
N PHE A 85 -9.03 -1.89 -7.81
CA PHE A 85 -7.83 -2.16 -7.03
C PHE A 85 -7.11 -3.43 -7.49
N LEU A 86 -7.83 -4.54 -7.65
CA LEU A 86 -7.27 -5.81 -8.12
C LEU A 86 -6.71 -5.67 -9.54
N LYS A 87 -7.39 -4.93 -10.43
CA LYS A 87 -6.86 -4.56 -11.76
C LYS A 87 -5.56 -3.75 -11.68
N SER A 88 -5.44 -2.80 -10.74
CA SER A 88 -4.20 -2.02 -10.56
C SER A 88 -3.01 -2.88 -10.15
N LEU A 89 -3.27 -3.98 -9.42
CA LEU A 89 -2.28 -4.95 -9.00
C LEU A 89 -2.05 -6.08 -10.02
N ARG A 90 -2.71 -6.04 -11.20
CA ARG A 90 -2.74 -7.12 -12.20
C ARG A 90 -3.21 -8.47 -11.63
N ILE A 91 -4.06 -8.44 -10.62
CA ILE A 91 -4.68 -9.62 -10.02
C ILE A 91 -6.01 -9.85 -10.73
N SER A 92 -6.13 -10.98 -11.43
CA SER A 92 -7.37 -11.42 -12.06
C SER A 92 -8.25 -12.15 -11.05
N VAL A 93 -9.54 -11.82 -11.02
CA VAL A 93 -10.54 -12.46 -10.13
C VAL A 93 -11.40 -13.49 -10.88
N ASP A 94 -11.10 -13.73 -12.17
CA ASP A 94 -11.78 -14.75 -12.96
C ASP A 94 -11.32 -16.15 -12.52
N PRO A 95 -12.22 -17.03 -12.04
CA PRO A 95 -11.87 -18.41 -11.68
C PRO A 95 -11.64 -19.33 -12.89
N ALA A 96 -11.44 -18.78 -14.10
CA ALA A 96 -11.28 -19.57 -15.31
C ALA A 96 -10.28 -18.93 -16.28
N LYS A 97 -8.99 -19.29 -16.12
CA LYS A 97 -8.03 -19.63 -17.19
C LYS A 97 -6.61 -19.68 -16.61
N ASP A 98 -6.28 -20.78 -15.95
CA ASP A 98 -4.88 -21.06 -15.60
C ASP A 98 -4.53 -22.55 -15.66
N VAL A 99 -5.21 -23.34 -16.51
CA VAL A 99 -4.70 -24.67 -16.89
C VAL A 99 -5.23 -25.08 -18.29
N SER A 100 -4.50 -24.80 -19.36
CA SER A 100 -4.47 -25.66 -20.57
C SER A 100 -3.51 -25.23 -21.69
N ASP A 101 -2.63 -24.24 -21.50
CA ASP A 101 -1.60 -23.91 -22.50
C ASP A 101 -0.25 -24.60 -22.21
N ARG A 102 -0.28 -25.81 -21.64
CA ARG A 102 0.94 -26.54 -21.24
C ARG A 102 1.01 -28.00 -21.70
N ALA A 103 0.24 -28.38 -22.70
CA ALA A 103 0.37 -29.67 -23.38
C ALA A 103 0.39 -29.47 -24.91
N ALA A 104 1.57 -29.10 -25.41
CA ALA A 104 2.03 -29.40 -26.76
C ALA A 104 3.21 -30.38 -26.62
#